data_AF-X1A6L2-F1
#
_entry.id   AF-X1A6L2-F1
#
_cell.length_a   1.000
_cell.length_b   1.000
_cell.length_c   1.000
_cell.angle_alpha   90.00
_cell.angle_beta   90.00
_cell.angle_gamma   90.00
#
_symmetry.space_group_name_H-M   'P 1'
#
loop_
_entity.id
_entity.type
_entity.pdbx_description
1 polymer ?
#
loop_
_entity_poly.entity_id
_entity_poly.type
_entity_poly.pdbx_seq_one_letter_code
_entity_poly.pdbx_strand_id
1 'polypeptide(L)' 'DNETLDELDTVKSPALVSLAVRIGKTRLIDNVVVE' A
#
# COMPACT_ATOMS: atom_id res chain seq x y z
N ASP A 1 -3.12 -0.79 -7.81
CA ASP A 1 -4.56 -0.83 -8.07
C ASP A 1 -5.25 -1.32 -6.79
N ASN A 2 -6.40 -0.78 -6.41
CA ASN A 2 -7.08 -1.15 -5.16
C ASN A 2 -7.89 -2.46 -5.25
N GLU A 3 -8.21 -2.93 -6.47
CA GLU A 3 -8.94 -4.17 -6.71
C GLU A 3 -8.00 -5.29 -7.15
N THR A 4 -7.05 -4.98 -8.05
CA THR A 4 -6.13 -5.99 -8.62
C THR A 4 -4.84 -6.14 -7.85
N LEU A 5 -4.49 -5.17 -6.98
CA LEU A 5 -3.21 -5.08 -6.26
C LEU A 5 -1.97 -4.93 -7.17
N ASP A 6 -2.17 -4.61 -8.46
CA ASP A 6 -1.06 -4.36 -9.38
C ASP A 6 -0.30 -3.08 -9.00
N GLU A 7 1.00 -3.06 -9.30
CA GLU A 7 1.82 -1.87 -9.14
C GLU A 7 1.34 -0.76 -10.08
N LEU A 8 1.27 0.48 -9.57
CA LEU A 8 0.83 1.65 -10.34
C LEU A 8 2.04 2.55 -10.63
N ASP A 9 2.30 2.81 -11.91
CA ASP A 9 3.32 3.79 -12.34
C ASP A 9 2.86 5.25 -12.14
N THR A 10 1.55 5.47 -12.03
CA THR A 10 0.96 6.79 -11.77
C THR A 10 -0.21 6.63 -10.82
N VAL A 11 -0.22 7.41 -9.74
CA VAL A 11 -1.30 7.39 -8.75
C VAL A 11 -2.55 8.03 -9.36
N LYS A 12 -3.61 7.22 -9.51
CA LYS A 12 -4.95 7.66 -9.91
C LYS A 12 -5.95 7.09 -8.90
N SER A 13 -6.84 7.93 -8.39
CA SER A 13 -7.81 7.51 -7.39
C SER A 13 -8.86 6.54 -7.95
N PRO A 14 -9.35 5.58 -7.15
CA PRO A 14 -8.86 5.23 -5.81
C PRO A 14 -7.58 4.38 -5.88
N ALA A 15 -6.58 4.71 -5.06
CA ALA A 15 -5.31 3.99 -5.03
C ALA A 15 -5.01 3.42 -3.64
N LEU A 16 -4.53 2.17 -3.59
CA LEU A 16 -4.04 1.54 -2.36
C LEU A 16 -2.56 1.85 -2.17
N VAL A 17 -2.23 2.54 -1.08
CA VAL A 17 -0.85 2.75 -0.63
C VAL A 17 -0.57 1.78 0.50
N SER A 18 0.44 0.92 0.33
CA SER A 18 0.81 -0.13 1.29
C SER A 18 2.23 0.07 1.81
N LEU A 19 2.42 -0.10 3.12
CA LEU A 19 3.70 -0.04 3.82
C LEU A 19 3.97 -1.39 4.49
N ALA A 20 5.19 -1.92 4.32
CA ALA A 20 5.67 -3.06 5.09
C ALA A 20 7.04 -2.74 5.66
N VAL A 21 7.17 -2.80 6.99
CA VAL A 21 8.41 -2.46 7.70
C VAL A 21 8.72 -3.50 8.78
N ARG A 22 9.99 -3.65 9.13
CA ARG A 22 10.43 -4.44 10.29
C ARG A 22 10.98 -3.50 11.36
N ILE A 23 10.38 -3.52 12.55
CA ILE A 23 10.88 -2.81 13.73
C ILE A 23 11.34 -3.85 14.74
N GLY A 24 12.66 -3.93 14.94
CA GLY A 24 13.28 -5.06 15.65
C GLY A 24 13.00 -6.39 14.94
N LYS A 25 12.37 -7.34 15.64
CA LYS A 25 11.95 -8.63 15.08
C LYS A 25 10.50 -8.63 14.55
N THR A 26 9.73 -7.60 14.87
CA THR A 26 8.30 -7.54 14.54
C THR A 26 8.12 -6.98 13.14
N ARG A 27 7.33 -7.67 12.32
CA ARG A 27 6.92 -7.19 10.98
C ARG A 27 5.59 -6.45 11.11
N LEU A 28 5.60 -5.19 10.73
CA LEU A 28 4.43 -4.32 10.69
C LEU A 28 4.01 -4.10 9.25
N ILE A 29 2.70 -3.99 9.05
CA ILE A 29 2.07 -3.69 7.77
C ILE A 29 1.06 -2.58 8.05
N ASP A 30 0.96 -1.63 7.13
CA ASP A 30 -0.06 -0.59 7.15
C ASP A 30 -0.53 -0.30 5.72
N ASN A 31 -1.78 0.14 5.55
CA ASN A 31 -2.32 0.51 4.25
C ASN A 31 -3.37 1.62 4.37
N VAL A 32 -3.41 2.51 3.38
CA VAL A 32 -4.41 3.57 3.27
C VAL A 32 -4.94 3.64 1.84
N VAL A 33 -6.25 3.90 1.70
CA VAL A 33 -6.88 4.17 0.41
C VAL A 33 -6.95 5.69 0.24
N VAL A 34 -6.42 6.18 -0.87
CA VAL A 34 -6.46 7.61 -1.22
C VAL A 34 -7.53 7.83 -2.27
N GLU A 35 -8.47 8.76 -1.97
CA GLU A 35 -9.55 9.24 -2.85
C GLU A 35 -9.13 10.47 -3.65
#